data_AF-A0A1Y2NAP0-F1
#
_entry.id   AF-A0A1Y2NAP0-F1
#
_cell.length_a   1.000
_cell.length_b   1.000
_cell.length_c   1.000
_cell.angle_alpha   90.00
_cell.angle_beta   90.00
_cell.angle_gamma   90.00
#
_symmetry.space_group_name_H-M   'P 1'
#
loop_
_entity.id
_entity.type
_entity.pdbx_description
1 polymer ?
#
loop_
_entity_poly.entity_id
_entity_poly.type
_entity_poly.pdbx_seq_one_letter_code
_entity_poly.pdbx_strand_id
1 'polypeptide(L)'
;MATQRLAVLDAVVMAQDRYAEVSDAIAASADRYAARAAISRLLGVREDMAARAITELVWFRLTVADRRQTREERDEIIAELRAAGVEPTWSSAP
;
A
#
# COMPACT_ATOMS: atom_id res chain seq x y z
N MET A 1 12.27 -8.91 6.47
CA MET A 1 10.87 -9.26 6.80
C MET A 1 10.08 -8.01 7.22
N ALA A 2 10.41 -7.36 8.34
CA ALA A 2 9.66 -6.19 8.84
C ALA A 2 9.64 -4.98 7.88
N THR A 3 10.78 -4.59 7.30
CA THR A 3 10.85 -3.46 6.33
C THR A 3 10.02 -3.70 5.06
N GLN A 4 9.99 -4.95 4.57
CA GLN A 4 9.18 -5.30 3.39
C GLN A 4 7.69 -5.30 3.71
N ARG A 5 7.30 -5.79 4.90
CA ARG A 5 5.92 -5.71 5.39
C ARG A 5 5.47 -4.25 5.56
N LEU A 6 6.34 -3.39 6.11
CA LEU A 6 6.08 -1.96 6.24
C LEU A 6 5.83 -1.32 4.88
N ALA A 7 6.68 -1.57 3.88
CA ALA A 7 6.51 -1.02 2.53
C ALA A 7 5.18 -1.42 1.88
N VAL A 8 4.70 -2.65 2.12
CA VAL A 8 3.38 -3.09 1.64
C VAL A 8 2.25 -2.39 2.40
N LEU A 9 2.34 -2.29 3.73
CA LEU A 9 1.32 -1.61 4.54
C LEU A 9 1.22 -0.13 4.20
N ASP A 10 2.35 0.57 3.99
CA ASP A 10 2.35 1.96 3.53
C ASP A 10 1.63 2.12 2.20
N ALA A 11 1.90 1.24 1.24
CA ALA A 11 1.23 1.24 -0.06
C ALA A 11 -0.28 0.97 0.06
N VAL A 12 -0.66 0.01 0.93
CA VAL A 12 -2.08 -0.31 1.18
C VAL A 12 -2.81 0.84 1.86
N VAL A 13 -2.20 1.49 2.87
CA VAL A 13 -2.77 2.68 3.51
C VAL A 13 -2.96 3.81 2.49
N MET A 14 -1.97 4.06 1.64
CA MET A 14 -2.07 5.06 0.59
C MET A 14 -3.20 4.74 -0.40
N ALA A 15 -3.33 3.47 -0.80
CA ALA A 15 -4.40 3.04 -1.69
C ALA A 15 -5.80 3.12 -1.04
N GLN A 16 -5.92 2.80 0.25
CA GLN A 16 -7.15 2.93 1.01
C GLN A 16 -7.60 4.39 1.15
N ASP A 17 -6.65 5.31 1.26
CA ASP A 17 -6.90 6.76 1.34
C ASP A 17 -7.29 7.36 -0.01
N ARG A 18 -6.70 6.84 -1.10
CA ARG A 18 -6.96 7.25 -2.49
C ARG A 18 -7.84 6.25 -3.24
N TYR A 19 -8.75 5.55 -2.54
CA TYR A 19 -9.45 4.39 -3.10
C TYR A 19 -10.25 4.71 -4.37
N ALA A 20 -10.79 5.92 -4.50
CA ALA A 20 -11.53 6.35 -5.69
C ALA A 20 -10.60 6.41 -6.91
N GLU A 21 -9.46 7.09 -6.79
CA GLU A 21 -8.46 7.17 -7.87
C GLU A 21 -7.89 5.80 -8.24
N VAL A 22 -7.65 4.95 -7.24
CA VAL A 22 -7.19 3.56 -7.43
C VAL A 22 -8.25 2.74 -8.18
N SER A 23 -9.51 2.87 -7.78
CA SER A 23 -10.64 2.19 -8.43
C SER A 23 -10.78 2.61 -9.89
N ASP A 24 -10.68 3.92 -10.17
CA ASP A 24 -10.77 4.46 -11.53
C ASP A 24 -9.60 3.97 -12.40
N ALA A 25 -8.39 3.96 -11.88
CA ALA A 25 -7.21 3.45 -12.59
C ALA A 25 -7.31 1.96 -12.92
N ILE A 26 -7.84 1.15 -12.00
CA ILE A 26 -8.10 -0.28 -12.25
C ILE A 26 -9.18 -0.46 -13.32
N ALA A 27 -10.29 0.27 -13.22
CA ALA A 27 -11.39 0.17 -14.17
C ALA A 27 -11.00 0.61 -15.59
N ALA A 28 -10.08 1.57 -15.72
CA ALA A 28 -9.56 2.03 -17.01
C ALA A 28 -8.52 1.09 -17.64
N SER A 29 -8.06 0.06 -16.93
CA SER A 29 -6.98 -0.83 -17.39
C SER A 29 -7.52 -2.01 -18.20
N ALA A 30 -6.81 -2.38 -19.27
CA ALA A 30 -7.22 -3.45 -20.17
C ALA A 30 -7.13 -4.85 -19.52
N ASP A 31 -6.20 -5.05 -18.60
CA ASP A 31 -5.97 -6.30 -17.89
C ASP A 31 -5.31 -6.08 -16.52
N ARG A 32 -5.05 -7.18 -15.81
CA ARG A 32 -4.43 -7.15 -14.47
C ARG A 32 -3.00 -6.62 -14.49
N TYR A 33 -2.24 -6.83 -15.56
CA TYR A 33 -0.87 -6.35 -15.68
C TYR A 33 -0.86 -4.84 -15.89
N ALA A 34 -1.68 -4.33 -16.82
CA ALA A 34 -1.88 -2.91 -17.04
C ALA A 34 -2.35 -2.19 -15.77
N ALA A 35 -3.26 -2.79 -14.99
CA ALA A 35 -3.72 -2.25 -13.71
C ALA A 35 -2.57 -2.12 -12.69
N ARG A 36 -1.73 -3.15 -12.54
CA ARG A 36 -0.58 -3.10 -11.62
C ARG A 36 0.41 -2.01 -12.03
N ALA A 37 0.72 -1.88 -13.31
CA ALA A 37 1.58 -0.82 -13.83
C ALA A 37 0.97 0.58 -13.58
N ALA A 38 -0.33 0.73 -13.80
CA ALA A 38 -1.04 1.99 -13.55
C ALA A 38 -1.02 2.38 -12.07
N ILE A 39 -1.33 1.45 -11.16
CA ILE A 39 -1.28 1.68 -9.71
C ILE A 39 0.13 2.00 -9.22
N SER A 40 1.13 1.29 -9.73
CA SER A 40 2.55 1.55 -9.39
C SER A 40 2.93 3.00 -9.70
N ARG A 41 2.58 3.47 -10.90
CA ARG A 41 2.81 4.86 -11.30
C ARG A 41 1.98 5.87 -10.51
N LEU A 42 0.70 5.57 -10.28
CA LEU A 42 -0.23 6.47 -9.57
C LEU A 42 0.21 6.74 -8.12
N LEU A 43 0.73 5.72 -7.45
CA LEU A 43 1.07 5.77 -6.03
C LEU A 43 2.59 5.87 -5.78
N GLY A 44 3.42 5.90 -6.82
CA GLY A 44 4.87 5.92 -6.68
C GLY A 44 5.43 4.67 -5.97
N VAL A 45 4.76 3.52 -6.14
CA VAL A 45 5.14 2.25 -5.48
C VAL A 45 5.81 1.31 -6.46
N ARG A 46 6.69 0.44 -5.95
CA ARG A 46 7.30 -0.62 -6.77
C ARG A 46 6.21 -1.58 -7.30
N GLU A 47 6.37 -1.96 -8.56
CA GLU A 47 5.41 -2.82 -9.31
C GLU A 47 5.40 -4.29 -8.86
N ASP A 48 6.20 -4.63 -7.84
CA ASP A 48 6.36 -6.00 -7.35
C ASP A 48 5.24 -6.42 -6.37
N MET A 49 5.42 -6.18 -5.09
CA MET A 49 4.57 -6.66 -4.01
C MET A 49 3.51 -5.64 -3.62
N ALA A 50 3.85 -4.35 -3.64
CA ALA A 50 2.97 -3.27 -3.23
C ALA A 50 1.79 -3.12 -4.19
N ALA A 51 2.05 -2.94 -5.49
CA ALA A 51 1.00 -2.82 -6.50
C ALA A 51 0.12 -4.08 -6.57
N ARG A 52 0.72 -5.26 -6.44
CA ARG A 52 -0.03 -6.52 -6.36
C ARG A 52 -0.98 -6.53 -5.16
N ALA A 53 -0.49 -6.23 -3.96
CA ALA A 53 -1.30 -6.20 -2.74
C ALA A 53 -2.49 -5.24 -2.87
N ILE A 54 -2.29 -4.09 -3.50
CA ILE A 54 -3.35 -3.11 -3.75
C ILE A 54 -4.40 -3.65 -4.72
N THR A 55 -3.99 -4.21 -5.87
CA THR A 55 -4.92 -4.75 -6.88
C THR A 55 -5.68 -6.00 -6.41
N GLU A 56 -5.19 -6.67 -5.36
CA GLU A 56 -5.80 -7.86 -4.76
C GLU A 56 -6.59 -7.54 -3.48
N LEU A 57 -6.74 -6.26 -3.12
CA LEU A 57 -7.58 -5.84 -1.99
C LEU A 57 -9.03 -6.26 -2.20
N VAL A 58 -9.60 -6.85 -1.16
CA VAL A 58 -11.05 -7.15 -1.10
C VAL A 58 -11.78 -5.91 -0.62
N TRP A 59 -12.94 -5.60 -1.23
CA TRP A 59 -13.75 -4.40 -0.91
C TRP A 59 -14.01 -4.16 0.58
N PHE A 60 -14.18 -5.22 1.39
CA PHE A 60 -14.36 -5.09 2.84
C PHE A 60 -13.17 -4.41 3.54
N ARG A 61 -11.96 -4.49 2.99
CA ARG A 61 -10.78 -3.80 3.54
C ARG A 61 -10.84 -2.27 3.42
N LEU A 62 -11.86 -1.72 2.76
CA LEU A 62 -12.10 -0.26 2.69
C LEU A 62 -12.98 0.27 3.83
N THR A 63 -13.53 -0.59 4.71
CA THR A 63 -14.33 -0.09 5.83
C THR A 63 -13.49 0.79 6.75
N VAL A 64 -14.14 1.68 7.50
CA VAL A 64 -13.46 2.55 8.48
C VAL A 64 -12.67 1.73 9.49
N ALA A 65 -13.21 0.60 9.95
CA ALA A 65 -12.55 -0.27 10.93
C ALA A 65 -11.30 -0.93 10.32
N ASP A 66 -11.41 -1.47 9.11
CA ASP A 66 -10.30 -2.13 8.41
C ASP A 66 -9.15 -1.17 8.08
N ARG A 67 -9.49 0.05 7.62
CA ARG A 67 -8.49 1.09 7.37
C ARG A 67 -7.77 1.51 8.64
N ARG A 68 -8.50 1.64 9.75
CA ARG A 68 -7.90 1.94 11.05
C ARG A 68 -6.94 0.82 11.49
N GLN A 69 -7.38 -0.43 11.42
CA GLN A 69 -6.55 -1.59 11.74
C GLN A 69 -5.26 -1.62 10.89
N THR A 70 -5.37 -1.37 9.59
CA THR A 70 -4.21 -1.36 8.68
C THR A 70 -3.18 -0.29 9.11
N ARG A 71 -3.65 0.89 9.54
CA ARG A 71 -2.79 1.97 10.06
C ARG A 71 -2.16 1.59 11.40
N GLU A 72 -2.92 0.97 12.29
CA GLU A 72 -2.43 0.49 13.59
C GLU A 72 -1.30 -0.54 13.39
N GLU A 73 -1.51 -1.55 12.53
CA GLU A 73 -0.47 -2.55 12.20
C GLU A 73 0.78 -1.92 11.58
N ARG A 74 0.61 -0.90 10.73
CA ARG A 74 1.72 -0.12 10.17
C ARG A 74 2.50 0.61 11.26
N ASP A 75 1.81 1.30 12.15
CA ASP A 75 2.42 2.08 13.23
C ASP A 75 3.13 1.19 14.25
N GLU A 76 2.59 -0.01 14.54
CA GLU A 76 3.24 -1.03 15.35
C GLU A 76 4.59 -1.47 14.75
N ILE A 77 4.63 -1.78 13.46
CA ILE A 77 5.87 -2.18 12.78
C ILE A 77 6.89 -1.04 12.75
N ILE A 78 6.45 0.21 12.58
CA ILE A 78 7.33 1.38 12.68
C ILE A 78 7.94 1.47 14.08
N ALA A 79 7.13 1.28 15.13
CA ALA A 79 7.61 1.31 16.51
C ALA A 79 8.62 0.17 16.78
N GLU A 80 8.35 -1.04 16.30
CA GLU A 80 9.27 -2.19 16.40
C GLU A 80 10.62 -1.92 15.72
N LEU A 81 10.59 -1.40 14.48
CA LEU A 81 11.81 -1.07 13.74
C LEU A 81 12.65 -0.02 14.47
N ARG A 82 12.01 1.06 14.96
CA ARG A 82 12.68 2.10 15.74
C ARG A 82 13.27 1.56 17.04
N ALA A 83 12.55 0.71 17.76
CA ALA A 83 13.05 0.07 18.97
C ALA A 83 14.28 -0.83 18.69
N ALA A 84 14.34 -1.42 17.50
CA ALA A 84 15.49 -2.20 17.02
C ALA A 84 16.64 -1.33 16.47
N GLY A 85 16.55 0.00 16.54
CA GLY A 85 17.55 0.93 15.99
C GLY A 85 17.59 0.95 14.45
N VAL A 86 16.56 0.43 13.79
CA VAL A 86 16.41 0.47 12.33
C VAL A 86 15.52 1.66 12.00
N GLU A 87 16.12 2.70 11.40
CA GLU A 87 15.33 3.82 10.91
C GLU A 87 14.48 3.34 9.72
N PRO A 88 13.13 3.49 9.77
CA PRO A 88 12.30 3.20 8.62
C PRO A 88 12.66 4.18 7.50
N THR A 89 13.42 3.71 6.51
CA THR A 89 13.71 4.52 5.33
C THR A 89 12.44 4.60 4.49
N TRP A 90 11.77 5.74 4.57
CA TRP A 90 10.69 6.10 3.67
C TRP A 90 11.25 6.14 2.25
N SER A 91 10.74 5.29 1.37
CA SER A 91 10.85 5.55 -0.08
C SER A 91 9.88 6.66 -0.45
N SER A 92 10.04 7.83 0.15
CA SER A 92 9.49 9.09 -0.34
C SER A 92 10.66 9.72 -1.11
N ALA A 93 10.82 9.51 -2.41
CA ALA A 93 10.20 10.30 -3.49
C ALA A 93 10.98 9.98 -4.80
N PRO A 94 10.51 10.35 -6.02
CA PRO A 94 9.32 11.14 -6.36
C PRO A 94 8.20 10.35 -7.05
#